data_AF-A0A9W8JEF0-F1
#
_entry.id   AF-A0A9W8JEF0-F1
#
_cell.length_a   1.000
_cell.length_b   1.000
_cell.length_c   1.000
_cell.angle_alpha   90.00
_cell.angle_beta   90.00
_cell.angle_gamma   90.00
#
_symmetry.space_group_name_H-M   'P 1'
#
loop_
_entity.id
_entity.type
_entity.pdbx_description
1 polymer ?
#
loop_
_entity_poly.entity_id
_entity_poly.type
_entity_poly.pdbx_seq_one_letter_code
_entity_poly.pdbx_strand_id
1 'polypeptide(L)'
;MSAAEVDSTLAVSAQETTADDETTAAGNSRLDGMRAILTRALWMWDNGQVLTCAFVETPGNDIQQSKVISIAKEWERYANIKLDFESTAKNPEEAIIRISFSAPGFPTWSHIGKTALAEIRGRATMGLGQVYPHSANANPAERGVILHEFGHALGYLDEHQSPRRGDKLKLKEKEAIEFFKSVMFPSWTEEDTRRFFLNVYNQREVSNYSSVDLTSIMMYFMPAELNEQGIEIPPNYELSALDKAFAFLNYPFLGGPAPDASHTLDNALDTIGVTGKFRESITAEFNENDWRGVRAEFARWALNAKAEASKEEAVAEREAEAGFGVQTGS
;
A
#
# COMPACT_ATOMS: atom_id res chain seq x y z
N MET A 1 -24.40 10.63 22.10
CA MET A 1 -23.02 10.54 21.59
C MET A 1 -23.13 9.66 20.36
N SER A 2 -23.36 10.24 19.17
CA SER A 2 -23.78 9.45 18.00
C SER A 2 -22.60 9.09 17.11
N ALA A 3 -22.66 7.83 16.68
CA ALA A 3 -21.75 7.15 15.78
C ALA A 3 -21.61 7.88 14.43
N ALA A 4 -20.39 7.86 13.89
CA ALA A 4 -20.10 8.25 12.53
C ALA A 4 -20.58 7.14 11.58
N GLU A 5 -21.47 7.52 10.65
CA GLU A 5 -22.00 6.67 9.60
C GLU A 5 -20.91 6.39 8.54
N VAL A 6 -20.73 5.11 8.20
CA VAL A 6 -19.85 4.63 7.13
C VAL A 6 -20.79 4.20 5.99
N ASP A 7 -20.57 4.71 4.77
CA ASP A 7 -21.43 4.53 3.59
C ASP A 7 -20.55 4.10 2.40
N SER A 8 -20.98 3.13 1.58
CA SER A 8 -20.11 2.46 0.57
C SER A 8 -20.50 2.76 -0.90
N THR A 9 -19.73 2.43 -1.94
CA THR A 9 -19.82 1.17 -2.73
C THR A 9 -18.83 1.14 -3.90
N LEU A 10 -18.42 -0.05 -4.36
CA LEU A 10 -17.84 -0.30 -5.71
C LEU A 10 -18.34 -1.60 -6.34
N ALA A 11 -18.61 -1.54 -7.65
CA ALA A 11 -18.64 -2.69 -8.56
C ALA A 11 -18.27 -2.24 -9.98
N VAL A 12 -17.15 -2.72 -10.55
CA VAL A 12 -17.01 -3.04 -11.99
C VAL A 12 -16.00 -4.19 -12.17
N SER A 13 -16.40 -5.11 -13.05
CA SER A 13 -15.86 -6.43 -13.37
C SER A 13 -14.59 -6.43 -14.25
N ALA A 14 -13.75 -7.46 -14.07
CA ALA A 14 -12.99 -8.10 -15.15
C ALA A 14 -12.93 -9.62 -14.85
N GLN A 15 -13.50 -10.43 -15.75
CA GLN A 15 -13.49 -11.89 -15.72
C GLN A 15 -12.15 -12.44 -16.24
N GLU A 16 -11.58 -13.47 -15.61
CA GLU A 16 -10.95 -14.59 -16.32
C GLU A 16 -10.75 -15.82 -15.43
N THR A 17 -10.70 -16.97 -16.09
CA THR A 17 -11.09 -18.33 -15.66
C THR A 17 -10.03 -19.09 -14.86
N THR A 18 -10.45 -19.83 -13.84
CA THR A 18 -9.63 -20.76 -13.04
C THR A 18 -9.67 -22.19 -13.58
N ALA A 19 -8.50 -22.83 -13.67
CA ALA A 19 -8.35 -24.28 -13.62
C ALA A 19 -7.30 -24.62 -12.56
N ASP A 20 -7.62 -25.64 -11.75
CA ASP A 20 -6.99 -26.07 -10.50
C ASP A 20 -5.54 -26.57 -10.63
N ASP A 21 -4.77 -26.56 -9.53
CA ASP A 21 -4.21 -27.81 -8.97
C ASP A 21 -3.56 -27.60 -7.57
N GLU A 22 -4.05 -28.32 -6.57
CA GLU A 22 -3.46 -28.44 -5.24
C GLU A 22 -2.36 -29.51 -5.25
N THR A 23 -1.09 -29.12 -5.13
CA THR A 23 -0.05 -29.86 -4.37
C THR A 23 1.33 -29.19 -4.56
N THR A 24 1.87 -28.59 -3.49
CA THR A 24 3.30 -28.26 -3.15
C THR A 24 3.39 -26.95 -2.33
N ALA A 25 2.71 -26.89 -1.18
CA ALA A 25 2.48 -25.65 -0.43
C ALA A 25 3.75 -24.89 0.03
N ALA A 26 4.83 -25.58 0.43
CA ALA A 26 6.04 -24.92 0.95
C ALA A 26 7.04 -24.45 -0.12
N GLY A 27 7.05 -25.10 -1.29
CA GLY A 27 7.90 -24.72 -2.42
C GLY A 27 7.30 -23.58 -3.26
N ASN A 28 5.97 -23.54 -3.35
CA ASN A 28 5.25 -22.55 -4.13
C ASN A 28 5.20 -21.18 -3.45
N SER A 29 5.03 -21.11 -2.13
CA SER A 29 4.98 -19.81 -1.41
C SER A 29 6.26 -18.98 -1.62
N ARG A 30 7.45 -19.60 -1.57
CA ARG A 30 8.71 -18.87 -1.81
C ARG A 30 8.79 -18.28 -3.23
N LEU A 31 8.38 -19.05 -4.24
CA LEU A 31 8.37 -18.61 -5.64
C LEU A 31 7.32 -17.53 -5.87
N ASP A 32 6.18 -17.62 -5.20
CA ASP A 32 5.09 -16.66 -5.31
C ASP A 32 5.40 -15.34 -4.61
N GLY A 33 6.07 -15.37 -3.45
CA GLY A 33 6.64 -14.17 -2.81
C GLY A 33 7.71 -13.47 -3.67
N MET A 34 8.57 -14.25 -4.35
CA MET A 34 9.53 -13.71 -5.34
C MET A 34 8.82 -13.03 -6.52
N ARG A 35 7.80 -13.67 -7.09
CA ARG A 35 6.99 -13.09 -8.16
C ARG A 35 6.26 -11.83 -7.72
N ALA A 36 5.72 -11.81 -6.50
CA ALA A 36 5.00 -10.69 -5.92
C ALA A 36 5.87 -9.42 -5.80
N ILE A 37 7.04 -9.54 -5.16
CA ILE A 37 7.96 -8.40 -4.97
C ILE A 37 8.53 -7.91 -6.32
N LEU A 38 8.85 -8.83 -7.24
CA LEU A 38 9.31 -8.46 -8.58
C LEU A 38 8.20 -7.78 -9.38
N THR A 39 6.96 -8.28 -9.32
CA THR A 39 5.81 -7.67 -10.00
C THR A 39 5.53 -6.27 -9.46
N ARG A 40 5.61 -6.07 -8.15
CA ARG A 40 5.48 -4.73 -7.53
C ARG A 40 6.53 -3.76 -8.08
N ALA A 41 7.80 -4.17 -8.09
CA ALA A 41 8.88 -3.32 -8.61
C ALA A 41 8.66 -2.90 -10.07
N LEU A 42 7.97 -3.73 -10.87
CA LEU A 42 7.59 -3.42 -12.26
C LEU A 42 6.45 -2.39 -12.34
N TRP A 43 5.55 -2.33 -11.36
CA TRP A 43 4.49 -1.34 -11.31
C TRP A 43 4.97 0.04 -10.83
N MET A 44 6.09 0.12 -10.13
CA MET A 44 6.62 1.40 -9.65
C MET A 44 7.18 2.26 -10.78
N TRP A 45 7.09 3.58 -10.63
CA TRP A 45 7.62 4.55 -11.58
C TRP A 45 9.15 4.52 -11.65
N ASP A 46 9.71 5.11 -12.70
CA ASP A 46 11.15 5.33 -12.75
C ASP A 46 11.52 6.45 -11.76
N ASN A 47 12.71 6.36 -11.17
CA ASN A 47 13.16 7.38 -10.22
C ASN A 47 13.33 8.75 -10.90
N GLY A 48 12.91 9.82 -10.23
CA GLY A 48 12.92 11.19 -10.75
C GLY A 48 11.82 11.48 -11.78
N GLN A 49 10.89 10.55 -12.00
CA GLN A 49 9.84 10.72 -13.01
C GLN A 49 8.87 11.85 -12.65
N VAL A 50 8.51 12.64 -13.67
CA VAL A 50 7.41 13.61 -13.59
C VAL A 50 6.11 12.91 -13.97
N LEU A 51 5.17 12.89 -13.03
CA LEU A 51 3.83 12.35 -13.15
C LEU A 51 2.86 13.52 -13.33
N THR A 52 2.36 13.69 -14.55
CA THR A 52 1.32 14.69 -14.84
C THR A 52 0.02 14.28 -14.15
N CYS A 53 -0.61 15.23 -13.47
CA CYS A 53 -1.84 15.07 -12.73
C CYS A 53 -2.90 16.02 -13.32
N ALA A 54 -4.14 15.56 -13.42
CA ALA A 54 -5.25 16.43 -13.79
C ALA A 54 -6.57 15.96 -13.18
N PHE A 55 -7.56 16.85 -13.14
CA PHE A 55 -8.90 16.55 -12.64
C PHE A 55 -9.85 16.30 -13.82
N VAL A 56 -10.58 15.17 -13.81
CA VAL A 56 -11.43 14.69 -14.91
C VAL A 56 -12.74 14.07 -14.40
N GLU A 57 -13.70 13.82 -15.30
CA GLU A 57 -14.99 13.10 -15.14
C GLU A 57 -15.97 13.63 -14.07
N THR A 58 -15.48 14.21 -12.99
CA THR A 58 -16.13 15.10 -12.04
C THR A 58 -14.99 15.83 -11.31
N PRO A 59 -14.45 16.92 -11.88
CA PRO A 59 -13.17 17.48 -11.46
C PRO A 59 -13.19 18.20 -10.10
N GLY A 60 -14.35 18.24 -9.43
CA GLY A 60 -14.52 18.95 -8.17
C GLY A 60 -14.36 20.47 -8.31
N ASN A 61 -14.47 21.18 -7.19
CA ASN A 61 -14.23 22.62 -7.14
C ASN A 61 -12.80 22.96 -6.73
N ASP A 62 -12.43 24.24 -6.80
CA ASP A 62 -11.10 24.74 -6.45
C ASP A 62 -10.68 24.37 -5.02
N ILE A 63 -11.64 24.26 -4.09
CA ILE A 63 -11.39 23.84 -2.71
C ILE A 63 -10.91 22.38 -2.67
N GLN A 64 -11.61 21.47 -3.36
CA GLN A 64 -11.21 20.06 -3.44
C GLN A 64 -9.85 19.92 -4.12
N GLN A 65 -9.66 20.58 -5.25
CA GLN A 65 -8.41 20.52 -6.01
C GLN A 65 -7.23 21.06 -5.20
N SER A 66 -7.40 22.18 -4.48
CA SER A 66 -6.34 22.77 -3.66
C SER A 66 -5.89 21.85 -2.51
N LYS A 67 -6.84 21.14 -1.88
CA LYS A 67 -6.51 20.13 -0.86
C LYS A 67 -5.68 18.99 -1.44
N VAL A 68 -6.10 18.45 -2.58
CA VAL A 68 -5.39 17.36 -3.25
C VAL A 68 -3.98 17.79 -3.64
N ILE A 69 -3.84 18.94 -4.31
CA ILE A 69 -2.54 19.46 -4.74
C ILE A 69 -1.60 19.64 -3.55
N SER A 70 -2.06 20.31 -2.48
CA SER A 70 -1.20 20.62 -1.33
C SER A 70 -0.77 19.38 -0.55
N ILE A 71 -1.66 18.40 -0.35
CA ILE A 71 -1.37 17.20 0.44
C ILE A 71 -0.58 16.18 -0.37
N ALA A 72 -0.94 15.94 -1.64
CA ALA A 72 -0.25 14.97 -2.48
C ALA A 72 1.25 15.30 -2.65
N LYS A 73 1.58 16.61 -2.69
CA LYS A 73 2.96 17.12 -2.76
C LYS A 73 3.84 16.68 -1.60
N GLU A 74 3.28 16.24 -0.49
CA GLU A 74 4.05 15.72 0.63
C GLU A 74 4.90 14.51 0.26
N TRP A 75 4.42 13.65 -0.63
CA TRP A 75 5.20 12.52 -1.13
C TRP A 75 6.49 12.96 -1.82
N GLU A 76 6.53 14.13 -2.47
CA GLU A 76 7.75 14.67 -3.12
C GLU A 76 8.88 14.97 -2.12
N ARG A 77 8.58 15.04 -0.81
CA ARG A 77 9.61 15.20 0.23
C ARG A 77 10.39 13.92 0.51
N TYR A 78 9.76 12.77 0.26
CA TYR A 78 10.25 11.45 0.68
C TYR A 78 10.52 10.52 -0.49
N ALA A 79 9.85 10.72 -1.63
CA ALA A 79 10.10 10.05 -2.88
C ALA A 79 10.60 11.06 -3.92
N ASN A 80 11.68 10.71 -4.62
CA ASN A 80 12.16 11.46 -5.78
C ASN A 80 11.25 11.22 -6.99
N ILE A 81 10.06 11.82 -6.94
CA ILE A 81 9.06 11.90 -8.00
C ILE A 81 8.52 13.32 -8.04
N LYS A 82 7.94 13.73 -9.17
CA LYS A 82 7.30 15.04 -9.29
C LYS A 82 5.85 14.88 -9.71
N LEU A 83 4.92 15.45 -8.96
CA LEU A 83 3.50 15.54 -9.30
C LEU A 83 3.24 16.86 -10.01
N ASP A 84 2.96 16.84 -11.30
CA ASP A 84 2.78 18.04 -12.11
C ASP A 84 1.30 18.28 -12.44
N PHE A 85 0.68 19.23 -11.76
CA PHE A 85 -0.72 19.61 -11.97
C PHE A 85 -0.90 20.71 -13.02
N GLU A 86 0.18 21.23 -13.60
CA GLU A 86 0.17 22.41 -14.48
C GLU A 86 0.26 22.02 -15.95
N SER A 87 1.17 21.10 -16.31
CA SER A 87 1.45 20.77 -17.72
C SER A 87 0.25 20.26 -18.50
N THR A 88 -0.68 19.58 -17.83
CA THR A 88 -1.89 19.00 -18.44
C THR A 88 -3.15 19.81 -18.18
N ALA A 89 -3.05 21.04 -17.64
CA ALA A 89 -4.22 21.88 -17.35
C ALA A 89 -5.08 22.19 -18.60
N LYS A 90 -4.45 22.20 -19.79
CA LYS A 90 -5.15 22.42 -21.07
C LYS A 90 -5.68 21.14 -21.73
N ASN A 91 -5.08 19.99 -21.42
CA ASN A 91 -5.48 18.67 -21.92
C ASN A 91 -5.56 17.65 -20.76
N PRO A 92 -6.50 17.79 -19.81
CA PRO A 92 -6.58 16.94 -18.61
C PRO A 92 -6.63 15.44 -18.90
N GLU A 93 -7.22 15.06 -20.03
CA GLU A 93 -7.37 13.67 -20.47
C GLU A 93 -6.05 12.98 -20.83
N GLU A 94 -4.97 13.74 -21.02
CA GLU A 94 -3.62 13.23 -21.33
C GLU A 94 -2.77 12.99 -20.09
N ALA A 95 -3.23 13.43 -18.91
CA ALA A 95 -2.50 13.21 -17.67
C ALA A 95 -2.39 11.71 -17.34
N ILE A 96 -1.23 11.33 -16.79
CA ILE A 96 -0.99 9.99 -16.22
C ILE A 96 -1.94 9.73 -15.05
N ILE A 97 -1.97 10.65 -14.07
CA ILE A 97 -2.84 10.56 -12.90
C ILE A 97 -4.07 11.44 -13.15
N ARG A 98 -5.24 10.81 -13.30
CA ARG A 98 -6.50 11.49 -13.62
C ARG A 98 -7.48 11.34 -12.46
N ILE A 99 -7.78 12.44 -11.79
CA ILE A 99 -8.46 12.46 -10.49
C ILE A 99 -9.93 12.84 -10.70
N SER A 100 -10.84 12.02 -10.18
CA SER A 100 -12.27 12.33 -10.13
C SER A 100 -12.75 12.43 -8.68
N PHE A 101 -13.61 13.41 -8.41
CA PHE A 101 -14.34 13.54 -7.15
C PHE A 101 -15.79 13.10 -7.33
N SER A 102 -16.03 11.98 -8.02
CA SER A 102 -17.35 11.31 -8.08
C SER A 102 -18.08 11.50 -6.74
N ALA A 103 -19.40 11.74 -6.78
CA ALA A 103 -20.14 12.46 -5.73
C ALA A 103 -19.78 12.06 -4.27
N PRO A 104 -19.98 12.95 -3.28
CA PRO A 104 -19.73 12.60 -1.88
C PRO A 104 -20.37 11.25 -1.48
N GLY A 105 -19.56 10.31 -0.98
CA GLY A 105 -19.97 8.92 -0.69
C GLY A 105 -19.60 7.90 -1.77
N PHE A 106 -19.04 8.32 -2.89
CA PHE A 106 -18.43 7.43 -3.88
C PHE A 106 -17.08 6.90 -3.41
N PRO A 107 -16.63 5.78 -3.98
CA PRO A 107 -15.44 5.08 -3.51
C PRO A 107 -14.17 5.91 -3.72
N THR A 108 -13.32 5.85 -2.71
CA THR A 108 -11.93 6.28 -2.79
C THR A 108 -11.10 5.10 -3.31
N TRP A 109 -10.31 5.31 -4.36
CA TRP A 109 -9.49 4.28 -4.99
C TRP A 109 -8.43 4.90 -5.91
N SER A 110 -7.40 4.13 -6.24
CA SER A 110 -6.39 4.51 -7.23
C SER A 110 -5.84 3.28 -7.94
N HIS A 111 -5.46 3.45 -9.20
CA HIS A 111 -4.55 2.51 -9.83
C HIS A 111 -3.21 2.48 -9.10
N ILE A 112 -2.55 1.32 -9.15
CA ILE A 112 -1.25 1.10 -8.53
C ILE A 112 -0.15 1.45 -9.54
N GLY A 113 0.57 2.55 -9.32
CA GLY A 113 1.70 2.96 -10.15
C GLY A 113 1.42 2.95 -11.66
N LYS A 114 2.32 2.34 -12.44
CA LYS A 114 2.27 2.19 -13.90
C LYS A 114 1.03 1.45 -14.42
N THR A 115 0.25 0.77 -13.57
CA THR A 115 -1.02 0.18 -14.02
C THR A 115 -2.02 1.26 -14.50
N ALA A 116 -1.86 2.51 -14.06
CA ALA A 116 -2.62 3.66 -14.56
C ALA A 116 -2.45 3.91 -16.07
N LEU A 117 -1.33 3.45 -16.66
CA LEU A 117 -1.06 3.60 -18.10
C LEU A 117 -1.95 2.70 -18.98
N ALA A 118 -2.55 1.66 -18.41
CA ALA A 118 -3.46 0.76 -19.13
C ALA A 118 -4.90 1.29 -19.18
N GLU A 119 -5.22 2.31 -18.37
CA GLU A 119 -6.57 2.88 -18.31
C GLU A 119 -6.87 3.72 -19.57
N ILE A 120 -8.13 3.71 -19.96
CA ILE A 120 -8.63 4.40 -21.14
C ILE A 120 -8.40 5.91 -20.99
N ARG A 121 -7.93 6.55 -22.07
CA ARG A 121 -7.72 8.00 -22.11
C ARG A 121 -8.97 8.76 -21.66
N GLY A 122 -8.77 9.75 -20.80
CA GLY A 122 -9.85 10.56 -20.24
C GLY A 122 -10.65 9.93 -19.09
N ARG A 123 -10.53 8.62 -18.84
CA ARG A 123 -11.11 7.96 -17.65
C ARG A 123 -10.26 8.23 -16.41
N ALA A 124 -10.88 8.44 -15.27
CA ALA A 124 -10.17 8.60 -14.01
C ALA A 124 -9.26 7.40 -13.75
N THR A 125 -8.08 7.66 -13.18
CA THR A 125 -7.18 6.64 -12.62
C THR A 125 -7.15 6.70 -11.09
N MET A 126 -7.90 7.64 -10.50
CA MET A 126 -8.03 7.83 -9.07
C MET A 126 -9.40 8.46 -8.77
N GLY A 127 -10.09 7.91 -7.78
CA GLY A 127 -11.32 8.45 -7.21
C GLY A 127 -11.08 8.98 -5.79
N LEU A 128 -11.55 10.20 -5.50
CA LEU A 128 -11.44 10.83 -4.19
C LEU A 128 -12.82 11.26 -3.66
N GLY A 129 -13.74 10.30 -3.55
CA GLY A 129 -15.14 10.58 -3.16
C GLY A 129 -15.32 11.07 -1.71
N GLN A 130 -14.30 10.93 -0.87
CA GLN A 130 -14.29 11.40 0.53
C GLN A 130 -13.62 12.77 0.73
N VAL A 131 -13.30 13.49 -0.35
CA VAL A 131 -12.78 14.87 -0.29
C VAL A 131 -13.90 15.85 -0.59
N TYR A 132 -14.35 16.63 0.40
CA TYR A 132 -15.61 17.38 0.33
C TYR A 132 -15.46 18.84 -0.16
N PRO A 133 -16.46 19.46 -0.80
CA PRO A 133 -16.30 20.78 -1.44
C PRO A 133 -16.38 22.01 -0.53
N HIS A 134 -16.60 21.86 0.78
CA HIS A 134 -17.09 22.96 1.63
C HIS A 134 -16.01 23.65 2.48
N SER A 135 -15.02 22.90 2.99
CA SER A 135 -13.96 23.44 3.85
C SER A 135 -12.67 23.62 3.06
N ALA A 136 -12.12 24.83 3.11
CA ALA A 136 -10.84 25.17 2.47
C ALA A 136 -9.68 24.33 3.02
N ASN A 137 -9.68 24.07 4.33
CA ASN A 137 -8.70 23.20 4.97
C ASN A 137 -9.21 21.77 4.94
N ALA A 138 -8.35 20.84 4.55
CA ALA A 138 -8.60 19.41 4.71
C ALA A 138 -8.69 19.05 6.18
N ASN A 139 -9.69 18.27 6.55
CA ASN A 139 -9.71 17.61 7.85
C ASN A 139 -8.75 16.39 7.87
N PRO A 140 -8.45 15.79 9.03
CA PRO A 140 -7.53 14.65 9.11
C PRO A 140 -7.91 13.46 8.21
N ALA A 141 -9.19 13.13 8.11
CA ALA A 141 -9.66 12.02 7.26
C ALA A 141 -9.44 12.30 5.77
N GLU A 142 -9.71 13.53 5.32
CA GLU A 142 -9.42 13.93 3.93
C GLU A 142 -7.92 13.87 3.63
N ARG A 143 -7.09 14.29 4.59
CA ARG A 143 -5.63 14.19 4.47
C ARG A 143 -5.17 12.75 4.38
N GLY A 144 -5.68 11.89 5.25
CA GLY A 144 -5.38 10.46 5.26
C GLY A 144 -5.68 9.81 3.91
N VAL A 145 -6.91 10.03 3.42
CA VAL A 145 -7.38 9.53 2.12
C VAL A 145 -6.51 10.02 0.97
N ILE A 146 -6.19 11.32 0.90
CA ILE A 146 -5.36 11.86 -0.19
C ILE A 146 -3.95 11.23 -0.15
N LEU A 147 -3.32 11.13 1.02
CA LEU A 147 -1.99 10.52 1.14
C LEU A 147 -2.02 9.04 0.76
N HIS A 148 -3.03 8.30 1.20
CA HIS A 148 -3.22 6.87 0.93
C HIS A 148 -3.34 6.60 -0.58
N GLU A 149 -4.25 7.29 -1.28
CA GLU A 149 -4.45 7.06 -2.71
C GLU A 149 -3.25 7.50 -3.55
N PHE A 150 -2.57 8.57 -3.16
CA PHE A 150 -1.30 8.92 -3.80
C PHE A 150 -0.20 7.89 -3.49
N GLY A 151 -0.24 7.21 -2.35
CA GLY A 151 0.61 6.05 -2.08
C GLY A 151 0.40 4.93 -3.11
N HIS A 152 -0.85 4.58 -3.39
CA HIS A 152 -1.19 3.66 -4.49
C HIS A 152 -0.72 4.17 -5.84
N ALA A 153 -0.96 5.45 -6.16
CA ALA A 153 -0.49 6.04 -7.41
C ALA A 153 1.05 5.98 -7.56
N LEU A 154 1.80 5.89 -6.47
CA LEU A 154 3.26 5.66 -6.46
C LEU A 154 3.66 4.18 -6.48
N GLY A 155 2.72 3.26 -6.43
CA GLY A 155 2.93 1.82 -6.50
C GLY A 155 2.99 1.12 -5.14
N TYR A 156 2.55 1.77 -4.06
CA TYR A 156 2.44 1.15 -2.73
C TYR A 156 1.12 0.41 -2.60
N LEU A 157 1.10 -0.68 -1.84
CA LEU A 157 -0.08 -1.53 -1.61
C LEU A 157 -0.61 -1.35 -0.19
N ASP A 158 -1.77 -1.90 0.15
CA ASP A 158 -2.21 -1.79 1.54
C ASP A 158 -1.40 -2.71 2.47
N GLU A 159 -1.18 -2.26 3.71
CA GLU A 159 -0.45 -3.04 4.71
C GLU A 159 -1.27 -4.15 5.35
N HIS A 160 -2.58 -3.94 5.54
CA HIS A 160 -3.50 -4.97 6.02
C HIS A 160 -3.61 -6.15 5.05
N GLN A 161 -3.13 -5.97 3.83
CA GLN A 161 -3.10 -6.97 2.77
C GLN A 161 -1.78 -7.74 2.74
N SER A 162 -0.80 -7.35 3.56
CA SER A 162 0.46 -8.06 3.70
C SER A 162 0.22 -9.49 4.21
N PRO A 163 0.80 -10.51 3.57
CA PRO A 163 0.81 -11.88 4.10
C PRO A 163 1.45 -11.95 5.49
N ARG A 164 2.37 -11.02 5.79
CA ARG A 164 3.03 -10.90 7.10
C ARG A 164 2.13 -10.35 8.19
N ARG A 165 0.90 -9.95 7.84
CA ARG A 165 -0.10 -9.56 8.82
C ARG A 165 -0.32 -10.68 9.81
N GLY A 166 -0.33 -11.95 9.39
CA GLY A 166 -0.50 -13.10 10.29
C GLY A 166 0.44 -13.14 11.50
N ASP A 167 1.65 -12.59 11.37
CA ASP A 167 2.66 -12.49 12.44
C ASP A 167 2.16 -11.62 13.63
N LYS A 168 1.37 -10.58 13.34
CA LYS A 168 0.93 -9.56 14.31
C LYS A 168 -0.59 -9.47 14.47
N LEU A 169 -1.33 -9.86 13.44
CA LEU A 169 -2.75 -9.63 13.29
C LEU A 169 -3.41 -10.72 12.43
N LYS A 170 -4.15 -11.59 13.09
CA LYS A 170 -4.90 -12.69 12.46
C LYS A 170 -6.35 -12.25 12.33
N LEU A 171 -6.84 -12.17 11.10
CA LEU A 171 -8.21 -11.74 10.84
C LEU A 171 -9.20 -12.83 11.18
N LYS A 172 -10.30 -12.40 11.79
CA LYS A 172 -11.49 -13.22 11.97
C LYS A 172 -12.37 -13.05 10.73
N GLU A 173 -12.18 -13.94 9.75
CA GLU A 173 -12.81 -13.77 8.42
C GLU A 173 -14.33 -13.66 8.47
N LYS A 174 -14.98 -14.47 9.31
CA LYS A 174 -16.44 -14.46 9.45
C LYS A 174 -16.92 -13.11 9.99
N GLU A 175 -16.26 -12.61 11.03
CA GLU A 175 -16.55 -11.34 11.68
C GLU A 175 -16.30 -10.18 10.70
N ALA A 176 -15.27 -10.24 9.86
CA ALA A 176 -15.04 -9.28 8.79
C ALA A 176 -16.17 -9.29 7.75
N ILE A 177 -16.58 -10.47 7.28
CA ILE A 177 -17.70 -10.62 6.32
C ILE A 177 -18.99 -10.06 6.92
N GLU A 178 -19.31 -10.38 8.16
CA GLU A 178 -20.49 -9.86 8.86
C GLU A 178 -20.41 -8.34 9.07
N PHE A 179 -19.24 -7.83 9.45
CA PHE A 179 -19.00 -6.41 9.63
C PHE A 179 -19.20 -5.62 8.34
N PHE A 180 -18.50 -5.95 7.26
CA PHE A 180 -18.62 -5.23 5.98
C PHE A 180 -20.01 -5.38 5.36
N LYS A 181 -20.67 -6.52 5.53
CA LYS A 181 -22.09 -6.65 5.14
C LYS A 181 -22.99 -5.67 5.89
N SER A 182 -22.69 -5.38 7.16
CA SER A 182 -23.52 -4.51 8.01
C SER A 182 -23.23 -3.01 7.86
N VAL A 183 -21.97 -2.63 7.59
CA VAL A 183 -21.55 -1.21 7.57
C VAL A 183 -21.42 -0.64 6.16
N MET A 184 -21.35 -1.47 5.12
CA MET A 184 -21.27 -1.01 3.74
C MET A 184 -22.67 -0.81 3.15
N PHE A 185 -22.84 0.17 2.28
CA PHE A 185 -24.06 0.45 1.54
C PHE A 185 -23.82 0.71 0.03
N PRO A 186 -24.41 -0.03 -0.91
CA PRO A 186 -24.84 -1.41 -0.75
C PRO A 186 -23.90 -2.26 0.10
N SER A 187 -24.52 -3.11 0.92
CA SER A 187 -23.83 -4.14 1.69
C SER A 187 -22.90 -4.94 0.80
N TRP A 188 -21.67 -5.11 1.26
CA TRP A 188 -20.74 -6.01 0.61
C TRP A 188 -21.25 -7.44 0.71
N THR A 189 -21.17 -8.16 -0.40
CA THR A 189 -21.32 -9.61 -0.38
C THR A 189 -20.11 -10.25 0.31
N GLU A 190 -20.20 -11.54 0.63
CA GLU A 190 -19.02 -12.30 1.05
C GLU A 190 -17.92 -12.26 -0.02
N GLU A 191 -18.31 -12.35 -1.30
CA GLU A 191 -17.38 -12.26 -2.42
C GLU A 191 -16.68 -10.91 -2.45
N ASP A 192 -17.40 -9.80 -2.22
CA ASP A 192 -16.79 -8.47 -2.14
C ASP A 192 -15.83 -8.35 -0.96
N THR A 193 -16.25 -8.78 0.24
CA THR A 193 -15.36 -8.76 1.42
C THR A 193 -14.12 -9.61 1.20
N ARG A 194 -14.28 -10.77 0.58
CA ARG A 194 -13.15 -11.61 0.20
C ARG A 194 -12.27 -10.90 -0.82
N ARG A 195 -12.85 -10.38 -1.90
CA ARG A 195 -12.11 -9.76 -3.00
C ARG A 195 -11.39 -8.47 -2.62
N PHE A 196 -11.94 -7.67 -1.72
CA PHE A 196 -11.46 -6.32 -1.43
C PHE A 196 -10.83 -6.16 -0.04
N PHE A 197 -11.03 -7.13 0.87
CA PHE A 197 -10.46 -7.05 2.22
C PHE A 197 -9.68 -8.32 2.63
N LEU A 198 -10.24 -9.53 2.45
CA LEU A 198 -9.61 -10.75 2.98
C LEU A 198 -8.57 -11.37 2.05
N ASN A 199 -8.87 -11.49 0.76
CA ASN A 199 -8.15 -12.31 -0.21
C ASN A 199 -7.35 -11.52 -1.24
N VAL A 200 -7.32 -10.19 -1.14
CA VAL A 200 -6.79 -9.34 -2.21
C VAL A 200 -5.32 -9.68 -2.54
N TYR A 201 -4.59 -10.32 -1.61
CA TYR A 201 -3.21 -10.77 -1.83
C TYR A 201 -2.88 -12.16 -1.27
N ASN A 202 -3.88 -12.92 -0.80
CA ASN A 202 -3.68 -14.34 -0.42
C ASN A 202 -3.28 -15.22 -1.61
N GLN A 203 -3.38 -14.72 -2.85
CA GLN A 203 -2.90 -15.45 -4.03
C GLN A 203 -1.50 -15.02 -4.50
N ARG A 204 -0.98 -13.86 -4.07
CA ARG A 204 0.34 -13.34 -4.45
C ARG A 204 0.86 -12.45 -3.34
N GLU A 205 1.80 -12.99 -2.58
CA GLU A 205 2.30 -12.47 -1.32
C GLU A 205 3.08 -11.13 -1.42
N VAL A 206 2.39 -10.02 -1.76
CA VAL A 206 3.00 -8.69 -1.89
C VAL A 206 2.74 -7.86 -0.61
N SER A 207 3.77 -7.19 -0.08
CA SER A 207 3.72 -6.28 1.08
C SER A 207 4.61 -5.07 0.80
N ASN A 208 4.39 -3.89 1.38
CA ASN A 208 5.41 -2.83 1.31
C ASN A 208 6.56 -3.16 2.24
N TYR A 209 6.25 -3.61 3.45
CA TYR A 209 7.24 -3.81 4.51
C TYR A 209 7.67 -5.27 4.72
N SER A 210 8.84 -5.40 5.33
CA SER A 210 9.32 -6.63 5.97
C SER A 210 8.64 -6.89 7.31
N SER A 211 7.70 -6.06 7.78
CA SER A 211 6.81 -6.38 8.90
C SER A 211 5.64 -5.41 8.84
N VAL A 212 4.44 -5.84 9.20
CA VAL A 212 3.28 -4.94 9.16
C VAL A 212 3.50 -3.72 10.07
N ASP A 213 3.24 -2.54 9.51
CA ASP A 213 3.21 -1.24 10.20
C ASP A 213 1.76 -0.82 10.45
N LEU A 214 1.32 -0.93 11.71
CA LEU A 214 -0.04 -0.54 12.10
C LEU A 214 -0.29 0.97 11.99
N THR A 215 0.78 1.78 11.92
CA THR A 215 0.71 3.24 11.82
C THR A 215 0.87 3.75 10.40
N SER A 216 1.05 2.86 9.42
CA SER A 216 1.21 3.22 8.01
C SER A 216 -0.03 3.90 7.47
N ILE A 217 0.17 4.90 6.62
CA ILE A 217 -0.91 5.51 5.85
C ILE A 217 -1.61 4.49 4.94
N MET A 218 -0.92 3.41 4.55
CA MET A 218 -1.43 2.31 3.74
C MET A 218 -2.15 1.25 4.58
N MET A 219 -2.27 1.44 5.90
CA MET A 219 -3.02 0.53 6.75
C MET A 219 -4.51 0.83 6.70
N TYR A 220 -5.32 -0.20 6.49
CA TYR A 220 -6.77 -0.09 6.57
C TYR A 220 -7.23 -0.04 8.03
N PHE A 221 -8.20 0.84 8.33
CA PHE A 221 -8.76 0.93 9.68
C PHE A 221 -9.36 -0.42 10.08
N MET A 222 -9.19 -0.82 11.33
CA MET A 222 -9.65 -2.13 11.76
C MET A 222 -10.15 -2.10 13.20
N PRO A 223 -11.46 -2.29 13.40
CA PRO A 223 -12.00 -2.53 14.74
C PRO A 223 -11.38 -3.78 15.37
N ALA A 224 -11.20 -3.75 16.69
CA ALA A 224 -10.59 -4.85 17.46
C ALA A 224 -11.33 -6.19 17.28
N GLU A 225 -12.64 -6.13 17.01
CA GLU A 225 -13.50 -7.28 16.79
C GLU A 225 -13.10 -8.08 15.55
N LEU A 226 -12.41 -7.47 14.58
CA LEU A 226 -12.05 -8.11 13.31
C LEU A 226 -10.78 -8.96 13.39
N ASN A 227 -10.07 -8.96 14.52
CA ASN A 227 -8.86 -9.76 14.68
C ASN A 227 -8.78 -10.54 16.00
N GLU A 228 -7.99 -11.60 16.00
CA GLU A 228 -7.81 -12.51 17.15
C GLU A 228 -7.11 -11.84 18.33
N GLN A 229 -6.23 -10.88 18.06
CA GLN A 229 -5.43 -10.18 19.05
C GLN A 229 -6.22 -9.07 19.77
N GLY A 230 -7.42 -8.72 19.30
CA GLY A 230 -8.22 -7.64 19.87
C GLY A 230 -7.57 -6.26 19.72
N ILE A 231 -6.76 -6.06 18.68
CA ILE A 231 -6.04 -4.82 18.42
C ILE A 231 -6.94 -3.90 17.59
N GLU A 232 -7.26 -2.73 18.11
CA GLU A 232 -7.86 -1.65 17.33
C GLU A 232 -6.78 -0.94 16.49
N ILE A 233 -7.02 -0.81 15.20
CA ILE A 233 -6.24 0.01 14.28
C ILE A 233 -7.07 1.24 13.93
N PRO A 234 -6.76 2.41 14.54
CA PRO A 234 -7.43 3.65 14.19
C PRO A 234 -7.03 4.11 12.78
N PRO A 235 -7.82 4.99 12.14
CA PRO A 235 -7.40 5.60 10.88
C PRO A 235 -6.10 6.39 11.05
N ASN A 236 -5.15 6.19 10.13
CA ASN A 236 -3.90 6.94 10.07
C ASN A 236 -4.07 8.15 9.13
N TYR A 237 -3.60 9.32 9.56
CA TYR A 237 -3.77 10.58 8.83
C TYR A 237 -2.45 11.22 8.38
N GLU A 238 -1.33 10.56 8.67
CA GLU A 238 0.03 11.04 8.45
C GLU A 238 0.90 9.91 7.93
N LEU A 239 1.94 10.25 7.17
CA LEU A 239 2.95 9.29 6.76
C LEU A 239 3.77 8.82 7.97
N SER A 240 3.81 7.52 8.20
CA SER A 240 4.62 6.88 9.23
C SER A 240 6.13 7.02 8.93
N ALA A 241 6.98 6.67 9.90
CA ALA A 241 8.42 6.62 9.65
C ALA A 241 8.77 5.58 8.57
N LEU A 242 8.08 4.43 8.57
CA LEU A 242 8.27 3.37 7.59
C LEU A 242 7.77 3.79 6.20
N ASP A 243 6.64 4.50 6.09
CA ASP A 243 6.14 5.04 4.82
C ASP A 243 7.20 5.94 4.16
N LYS A 244 7.79 6.84 4.94
CA LYS A 244 8.80 7.80 4.46
C LYS A 244 10.10 7.10 4.06
N ALA A 245 10.58 6.16 4.87
CA ALA A 245 11.81 5.42 4.60
C ALA A 245 11.67 4.51 3.36
N PHE A 246 10.52 3.87 3.23
CA PHE A 246 10.20 3.02 2.08
C PHE A 246 10.06 3.83 0.79
N ALA A 247 9.45 5.00 0.86
CA ALA A 247 9.41 5.93 -0.26
C ALA A 247 10.81 6.34 -0.73
N PHE A 248 11.69 6.66 0.21
CA PHE A 248 13.08 7.02 -0.09
C PHE A 248 13.84 5.87 -0.78
N LEU A 249 13.73 4.64 -0.26
CA LEU A 249 14.48 3.50 -0.80
C LEU A 249 14.00 3.08 -2.20
N ASN A 250 12.73 3.30 -2.54
CA ASN A 250 12.24 3.01 -3.87
C ASN A 250 12.41 4.18 -4.86
N TYR A 251 12.42 5.41 -4.36
CA TYR A 251 12.60 6.64 -5.13
C TYR A 251 13.72 7.50 -4.52
N PRO A 252 14.99 7.08 -4.60
CA PRO A 252 16.08 7.75 -3.90
C PRO A 252 16.46 9.11 -4.51
N PHE A 253 16.78 10.07 -3.65
CA PHE A 253 17.42 11.32 -4.04
C PHE A 253 18.92 11.10 -4.22
N LEU A 254 19.32 10.73 -5.43
CA LEU A 254 20.71 10.45 -5.78
C LEU A 254 21.46 11.72 -6.16
N GLY A 255 22.77 11.77 -5.87
CA GLY A 255 23.65 12.87 -6.28
C GLY A 255 23.38 14.22 -5.60
N GLY A 256 22.48 14.30 -4.62
CA GLY A 256 22.14 15.52 -3.89
C GLY A 256 21.29 15.25 -2.65
N PRO A 257 21.15 16.23 -1.73
CA PRO A 257 20.33 16.06 -0.55
C PRO A 257 18.85 15.96 -0.91
N ALA A 258 18.11 15.14 -0.17
CA ALA A 258 16.65 15.14 -0.22
C ALA A 258 16.09 16.52 0.21
N PRO A 259 14.85 16.88 -0.20
CA PRO A 259 14.20 18.11 0.25
C PRO A 259 14.14 18.24 1.78
N ASP A 260 14.04 17.11 2.47
CA ASP A 260 14.15 17.03 3.92
C ASP A 260 15.49 16.41 4.31
N ALA A 261 16.38 17.21 4.92
CA ALA A 261 17.73 16.79 5.27
C ALA A 261 17.79 15.64 6.30
N SER A 262 16.69 15.37 7.01
CA SER A 262 16.61 14.22 7.91
C SER A 262 16.35 12.90 7.18
N HIS A 263 15.97 12.94 5.90
CA HIS A 263 15.76 11.76 5.07
C HIS A 263 17.04 11.43 4.30
N THR A 264 17.93 10.72 4.99
CA THR A 264 19.17 10.16 4.43
C THR A 264 19.01 8.67 4.16
N LEU A 265 19.92 8.11 3.34
CA LEU A 265 19.99 6.67 3.14
C LEU A 265 20.13 5.92 4.46
N ASP A 266 21.04 6.35 5.34
CA ASP A 266 21.28 5.68 6.62
C ASP A 266 20.03 5.66 7.50
N ASN A 267 19.33 6.80 7.62
CA ASN A 267 18.10 6.87 8.41
C ASN A 267 17.01 5.97 7.83
N ALA A 268 16.89 5.90 6.50
CA ALA A 268 15.92 5.02 5.85
C ALA A 268 16.25 3.54 6.09
N LEU A 269 17.51 3.14 5.95
CA LEU A 269 17.96 1.77 6.21
C LEU A 269 17.80 1.39 7.68
N ASP A 270 18.09 2.29 8.62
CA ASP A 270 17.93 2.06 10.05
C ASP A 270 16.45 1.91 10.43
N THR A 271 15.60 2.81 9.92
CA THR A 271 14.14 2.77 10.17
C THR A 271 13.53 1.47 9.68
N ILE A 272 13.96 0.99 8.51
CA ILE A 272 13.47 -0.24 7.91
C ILE A 272 14.14 -1.50 8.52
N GLY A 273 15.27 -1.34 9.19
CA GLY A 273 16.03 -2.45 9.79
C GLY A 273 16.94 -3.20 8.81
N VAL A 274 17.40 -2.55 7.74
CA VAL A 274 18.35 -3.16 6.80
C VAL A 274 19.76 -3.13 7.39
N THR A 275 20.35 -4.32 7.56
CA THR A 275 21.67 -4.50 8.18
C THR A 275 22.59 -5.40 7.35
N GLY A 276 23.87 -5.43 7.74
CA GLY A 276 24.88 -6.32 7.16
C GLY A 276 25.09 -6.13 5.65
N LYS A 277 25.32 -7.24 4.94
CA LYS A 277 25.65 -7.26 3.50
C LYS A 277 24.63 -6.53 2.60
N PHE A 278 23.35 -6.51 2.99
CA PHE A 278 22.33 -5.81 2.23
C PHE A 278 22.45 -4.30 2.39
N ARG A 279 22.78 -3.83 3.60
CA ARG A 279 23.07 -2.42 3.83
C ARG A 279 24.26 -1.97 2.98
N GLU A 280 25.33 -2.76 2.99
CA GLU A 280 26.54 -2.51 2.19
C GLU A 280 26.22 -2.46 0.69
N SER A 281 25.46 -3.44 0.18
CA SER A 281 25.07 -3.50 -1.23
C SER A 281 24.23 -2.30 -1.64
N ILE A 282 23.15 -2.00 -0.89
CA ILE A 282 22.29 -0.84 -1.18
C ILE A 282 23.09 0.47 -1.14
N THR A 283 24.03 0.60 -0.18
CA THR A 283 24.89 1.78 -0.05
C THR A 283 25.83 1.93 -1.23
N ALA A 284 26.39 0.82 -1.74
CA ALA A 284 27.23 0.84 -2.94
C ALA A 284 26.45 1.35 -4.15
N GLU A 285 25.27 0.77 -4.42
CA GLU A 285 24.39 1.19 -5.53
C GLU A 285 23.98 2.67 -5.40
N PHE A 286 23.66 3.13 -4.18
CA PHE A 286 23.32 4.52 -3.93
C PHE A 286 24.49 5.47 -4.24
N ASN A 287 25.71 5.11 -3.83
CA ASN A 287 26.91 5.91 -4.08
C ASN A 287 27.30 5.93 -5.57
N GLU A 288 26.97 4.88 -6.32
CA GLU A 288 27.14 4.82 -7.78
C GLU A 288 26.05 5.58 -8.54
N ASN A 289 25.07 6.14 -7.83
CA ASN A 289 23.87 6.77 -8.40
C ASN A 289 23.03 5.78 -9.24
N ASP A 290 23.02 4.50 -8.88
CA ASP A 290 22.16 3.49 -9.51
C ASP A 290 20.88 3.27 -8.69
N TRP A 291 19.82 4.01 -9.02
CA TRP A 291 18.53 3.82 -8.35
C TRP A 291 17.90 2.45 -8.65
N ARG A 292 18.23 1.84 -9.79
CA ARG A 292 17.71 0.51 -10.14
C ARG A 292 18.40 -0.54 -9.29
N GLY A 293 19.71 -0.41 -9.11
CA GLY A 293 20.52 -1.18 -8.16
C GLY A 293 19.98 -1.06 -6.74
N VAL A 294 19.78 0.16 -6.23
CA VAL A 294 19.19 0.42 -4.90
C VAL A 294 17.85 -0.30 -4.74
N ARG A 295 16.93 -0.12 -5.70
CA ARG A 295 15.60 -0.74 -5.65
C ARG A 295 15.66 -2.26 -5.74
N ALA A 296 16.55 -2.81 -6.58
CA ALA A 296 16.72 -4.24 -6.75
C ALA A 296 17.32 -4.90 -5.49
N GLU A 297 18.34 -4.28 -4.90
CA GLU A 297 18.97 -4.71 -3.66
C GLU A 297 18.02 -4.63 -2.47
N PHE A 298 17.22 -3.56 -2.40
CA PHE A 298 16.18 -3.41 -1.41
C PHE A 298 15.08 -4.47 -1.54
N ALA A 299 14.61 -4.73 -2.76
CA ALA A 299 13.67 -5.82 -3.05
C ALA A 299 14.26 -7.19 -2.68
N ARG A 300 15.54 -7.41 -2.96
CA ARG A 300 16.27 -8.63 -2.58
C ARG A 300 16.37 -8.79 -1.07
N TRP A 301 16.62 -7.72 -0.33
CA TRP A 301 16.60 -7.74 1.14
C TRP A 301 15.22 -8.11 1.67
N ALA A 302 14.15 -7.47 1.16
CA ALA A 302 12.78 -7.74 1.61
C ALA A 302 12.40 -9.21 1.39
N LEU A 303 12.83 -9.80 0.27
CA LEU A 303 12.67 -11.23 -0.02
C LEU A 303 13.40 -12.13 0.98
N ASN A 304 14.62 -11.79 1.35
CA ASN A 304 15.40 -12.59 2.31
C ASN A 304 14.88 -12.44 3.74
N ALA A 305 14.50 -11.23 4.15
CA ALA A 305 13.90 -10.97 5.45
C ALA A 305 12.59 -11.77 5.64
N LYS A 306 11.84 -11.99 4.55
CA LYS A 306 10.69 -12.89 4.55
C LYS A 306 11.11 -14.36 4.72
N ALA A 307 12.08 -14.82 3.94
CA ALA A 307 12.51 -16.22 3.98
C ALA A 307 13.04 -16.65 5.35
N GLU A 308 13.79 -15.78 6.05
CA GLU A 308 14.25 -16.07 7.41
C GLU A 308 13.09 -16.11 8.41
N ALA A 309 12.13 -15.18 8.33
CA ALA A 309 10.96 -15.20 9.22
C ALA A 309 10.13 -16.49 9.07
N SER A 310 9.84 -16.93 7.84
CA SER A 310 9.11 -18.20 7.61
C SER A 310 9.88 -19.42 8.12
N LYS A 311 11.21 -19.37 8.10
CA LYS A 311 12.05 -20.44 8.64
C LYS A 311 12.00 -20.45 10.17
N GLU A 312 12.04 -19.29 10.82
CA GLU A 312 11.90 -19.16 12.27
C GLU A 312 10.54 -19.68 12.75
N GLU A 313 9.45 -19.36 12.04
CA GLU A 313 8.10 -19.88 12.32
C GLU A 313 8.06 -21.42 12.22
N ALA A 314 8.57 -21.99 11.12
CA ALA A 314 8.60 -23.44 10.95
C ALA A 314 9.48 -24.16 11.99
N VAL A 315 10.50 -23.50 12.54
CA VAL A 315 11.30 -24.03 13.65
C VAL A 315 10.47 -23.99 14.94
N ALA A 316 9.81 -22.87 15.24
CA ALA A 316 8.98 -22.71 16.43
C ALA A 316 7.81 -23.71 16.46
N GLU A 317 7.15 -23.96 15.32
CA GLU A 317 6.10 -24.97 15.19
C GLU A 317 6.61 -26.38 15.52
N ARG A 318 7.76 -26.77 14.93
CA ARG A 318 8.37 -28.08 15.20
C ARG A 318 8.76 -28.25 16.66
N GLU A 319 9.28 -27.20 17.29
CA GLU A 319 9.64 -27.22 18.71
C GLU A 319 8.39 -27.33 19.61
N ALA A 320 7.30 -26.63 19.26
CA ALA A 320 6.02 -26.74 19.96
C ALA A 320 5.41 -28.15 19.87
N GLU A 321 5.41 -28.75 18.67
CA GLU A 321 4.94 -30.13 18.45
C GLU A 321 5.78 -31.15 19.22
N ALA A 322 7.11 -30.98 19.22
CA ALA A 322 8.02 -31.84 19.99
C ALA A 322 7.80 -31.70 21.51
N GLY A 323 7.49 -30.48 22.00
CA GLY A 323 7.18 -30.23 23.41
C GLY A 323 5.86 -30.88 23.87
N PHE A 324 4.85 -30.92 23.01
CA PHE A 324 3.58 -31.61 23.30
C PHE A 324 3.71 -33.14 23.31
N GLY A 325 4.54 -33.71 22.42
CA GLY A 325 4.77 -35.16 22.37
C GLY A 325 5.46 -35.74 23.61
N VAL A 326 6.18 -34.93 24.38
CA VAL A 326 6.85 -35.36 25.62
C VAL A 326 5.90 -35.37 26.82
N GLN A 327 4.84 -34.54 26.82
CA GLN A 327 3.89 -34.45 27.95
C GLN A 327 2.75 -35.47 27.91
N THR A 328 2.44 -36.06 26.76
CA THR A 328 1.37 -37.09 26.65
C THR A 328 1.86 -38.52 26.92
N GLY A 329 3.13 -38.69 27.30
CA GLY A 329 3.78 -39.99 27.52
C GLY A 329 4.15 -40.30 28.97
N SER A 330 3.51 -39.66 29.97
CA SER A 330 3.73 -39.94 31.40
C SER A 330 2.52 -40.55 32.07
#